data_AF-A0A7Y5ATX8-F1
#
_entry.id   AF-A0A7Y5ATX8-F1
#
_cell.length_a   1.000
_cell.length_b   1.000
_cell.length_c   1.000
_cell.angle_alpha   90.00
_cell.angle_beta   90.00
_cell.angle_gamma   90.00
#
_symmetry.space_group_name_H-M   'P 1'
#
loop_
_entity.id
_entity.type
_entity.pdbx_description
1 polymer ?
#
loop_
_entity_poly.entity_id
_entity_poly.type
_entity_poly.pdbx_seq_one_letter_code
_entity_poly.pdbx_strand_id
1 'polypeptide(L)'
;MAQGCSINGNLRLSCDMQVDGYVEGKIVSDKTLIISASGRIKGEVTADKVIINGLFDGECYANNVEILPQGKAHGVIHCDDLSIERGGSFLGKTLPTSSEHVVSLPKEDKEQAAKTLENKTAGDKTG
;
A
#
# COMPACT_ATOMS: atom_id res chain seq x y z
N MET A 1 7.19 -2.59 16.50
CA MET A 1 8.14 -3.65 16.90
C MET A 1 9.39 -2.98 17.40
N ALA A 2 9.77 -3.24 18.65
CA ALA A 2 10.85 -2.51 19.29
C ALA A 2 12.23 -2.82 18.68
N GLN A 3 13.15 -1.88 18.85
CA GLN A 3 14.55 -2.04 18.49
C GLN A 3 15.16 -3.25 19.24
N GLY A 4 16.00 -4.02 18.55
CA GLY A 4 16.60 -5.25 19.08
C GLY A 4 15.74 -6.51 18.87
N CYS A 5 14.48 -6.37 18.46
CA CYS A 5 13.69 -7.50 17.98
C CYS A 5 14.10 -7.88 16.56
N SER A 6 14.25 -9.18 16.32
CA SER A 6 14.45 -9.76 14.99
C SER A 6 13.41 -10.84 14.74
N ILE A 7 12.80 -10.80 13.55
CA ILE A 7 11.82 -11.79 13.12
C ILE A 7 12.26 -12.35 11.77
N ASN A 8 12.16 -13.67 11.65
CA ASN A 8 12.34 -14.37 10.39
C ASN A 8 11.08 -15.21 10.10
N GLY A 9 10.49 -15.04 8.92
CA GLY A 9 9.33 -15.81 8.47
C GLY A 9 8.21 -14.95 7.86
N ASN A 10 6.98 -15.44 7.99
CA ASN A 10 5.82 -14.82 7.37
C ASN A 10 4.97 -14.09 8.42
N LEU A 11 4.71 -12.82 8.21
CA LEU A 11 3.89 -11.97 9.05
C LEU A 11 2.62 -11.57 8.32
N ARG A 12 1.48 -11.75 8.99
CA ARG A 12 0.18 -11.23 8.54
C ARG A 12 -0.36 -10.28 9.59
N LEU A 13 -0.72 -9.09 9.16
CA LEU A 13 -1.10 -7.97 10.00
C LEU A 13 -2.44 -7.45 9.52
N SER A 14 -3.28 -7.01 10.45
CA SER A 14 -4.59 -6.41 10.15
C SER A 14 -4.74 -5.01 10.76
N CYS A 15 -3.61 -4.36 11.04
CA CYS A 15 -3.52 -3.05 11.66
C CYS A 15 -2.30 -2.30 11.13
N ASP A 16 -2.25 -1.00 11.38
CA ASP A 16 -1.05 -0.21 11.12
C ASP A 16 0.11 -0.73 11.97
N MET A 17 1.28 -0.85 11.35
CA MET A 17 2.44 -1.43 11.99
C MET A 17 3.68 -0.57 11.77
N GLN A 18 4.41 -0.34 12.85
CA GLN A 18 5.73 0.29 12.83
C GLN A 18 6.82 -0.73 13.17
N VAL A 19 7.92 -0.70 12.42
CA VAL A 19 9.08 -1.58 12.58
C VAL A 19 10.30 -0.72 12.96
N ASP A 20 10.76 -0.87 14.20
CA ASP A 20 11.99 -0.25 14.72
C ASP A 20 13.16 -1.26 14.83
N GLY A 21 12.92 -2.52 14.46
CA GLY A 21 13.86 -3.66 14.51
C GLY A 21 14.16 -4.28 13.14
N TYR A 22 14.52 -5.57 13.11
CA TYR A 22 14.85 -6.29 11.86
C TYR A 22 13.79 -7.34 11.50
N VAL A 23 13.33 -7.33 10.25
CA VAL A 23 12.44 -8.37 9.72
C VAL A 23 13.01 -8.94 8.44
N GLU A 24 13.07 -10.26 8.36
CA GLU A 24 13.45 -10.99 7.15
C GLU A 24 12.36 -11.99 6.75
N GLY A 25 11.79 -11.84 5.55
CA GLY A 25 10.75 -12.74 5.04
C GLY A 25 9.61 -12.00 4.36
N LYS A 26 8.39 -12.55 4.48
CA LYS A 26 7.18 -12.01 3.83
C LYS A 26 6.30 -11.29 4.85
N ILE A 27 5.92 -10.05 4.56
CA ILE A 27 4.99 -9.26 5.37
C ILE A 27 3.76 -8.94 4.51
N VAL A 28 2.58 -9.26 5.03
CA VAL A 28 1.30 -8.93 4.40
C VAL A 28 0.47 -8.12 5.39
N SER A 29 0.11 -6.91 5.00
CA SER A 29 -0.79 -6.01 5.74
C SER A 29 -1.87 -5.48 4.81
N ASP A 30 -3.08 -5.28 5.30
CA ASP A 30 -4.11 -4.51 4.59
C ASP A 30 -4.09 -3.01 4.94
N LYS A 31 -3.15 -2.58 5.80
CA LYS A 31 -3.02 -1.21 6.33
C LYS A 31 -1.64 -0.61 6.03
N THR A 32 -1.26 0.39 6.81
CA THR A 32 0.03 1.08 6.70
C THR A 32 1.15 0.26 7.34
N LEU A 33 2.27 0.11 6.63
CA LEU A 33 3.52 -0.39 7.19
C LEU A 33 4.57 0.74 7.23
N ILE A 34 5.14 1.00 8.40
CA ILE A 34 6.12 2.05 8.64
C ILE A 34 7.45 1.40 9.02
N ILE A 35 8.49 1.66 8.24
CA ILE A 35 9.87 1.29 8.56
C ILE A 35 10.52 2.52 9.20
N SER A 36 10.74 2.48 10.51
CA SER A 36 11.37 3.58 11.24
C SER A 36 12.84 3.75 10.84
N ALA A 37 13.48 4.85 11.27
CA ALA A 37 14.89 5.11 10.97
C ALA A 37 15.87 4.00 11.41
N SER A 38 15.59 3.32 12.52
CA SER A 38 16.35 2.15 12.98
C SER A 38 15.85 0.82 12.40
N GLY A 39 14.71 0.84 11.71
CA GLY A 39 14.05 -0.33 11.15
C GLY A 39 14.75 -0.83 9.90
N ARG A 40 14.80 -2.16 9.75
CA ARG A 40 15.30 -2.82 8.55
C ARG A 40 14.39 -3.96 8.15
N ILE A 41 13.97 -3.97 6.90
CA ILE A 41 13.19 -5.06 6.32
C ILE A 41 13.94 -5.62 5.12
N LYS A 42 14.00 -6.96 5.05
CA LYS A 42 14.53 -7.70 3.91
C LYS A 42 13.52 -8.74 3.45
N GLY A 43 13.11 -8.69 2.18
CA GLY A 43 12.18 -9.67 1.61
C GLY A 43 11.00 -9.02 0.90
N GLU A 44 9.82 -9.64 1.02
CA GLU A 44 8.63 -9.24 0.28
C GLU A 44 7.62 -8.54 1.20
N VAL A 45 7.16 -7.35 0.80
CA VAL A 45 6.17 -6.56 1.53
C VAL A 45 4.95 -6.36 0.66
N THR A 46 3.78 -6.68 1.18
CA THR A 46 2.49 -6.30 0.61
C THR A 46 1.73 -5.46 1.63
N ALA A 47 1.36 -4.24 1.27
CA ALA A 47 0.62 -3.32 2.14
C ALA A 47 -0.25 -2.36 1.31
N ASP A 48 -1.22 -1.69 1.92
CA ASP A 48 -1.93 -0.60 1.22
C ASP A 48 -1.00 0.62 1.05
N LYS A 49 -0.34 1.01 2.15
CA LYS A 49 0.62 2.10 2.21
C LYS A 49 1.92 1.64 2.88
N VAL A 50 3.07 2.01 2.30
CA VAL A 50 4.39 1.78 2.89
C VAL A 50 5.13 3.10 3.07
N ILE A 51 5.59 3.36 4.29
CA ILE A 51 6.42 4.52 4.63
C ILE A 51 7.82 4.02 5.01
N ILE A 52 8.84 4.42 4.25
CA ILE A 52 10.21 3.99 4.41
C ILE A 52 11.03 5.14 4.97
N ASN A 53 11.36 5.09 6.26
CA ASN A 53 12.31 5.99 6.91
C ASN A 53 13.61 5.28 7.33
N GLY A 54 13.68 3.96 7.20
CA GLY A 54 14.85 3.14 7.48
C GLY A 54 15.39 2.43 6.25
N LEU A 55 15.74 1.15 6.40
CA LEU A 55 16.31 0.34 5.32
C LEU A 55 15.30 -0.70 4.80
N PHE A 56 15.06 -0.70 3.50
CA PHE A 56 14.27 -1.71 2.80
C PHE A 56 15.10 -2.36 1.70
N ASP A 57 15.13 -3.69 1.65
CA ASP A 57 15.81 -4.48 0.63
C ASP A 57 14.91 -5.64 0.15
N GLY A 58 14.41 -5.56 -1.09
CA GLY A 58 13.58 -6.63 -1.65
C GLY A 58 12.47 -6.12 -2.57
N GLU A 59 11.29 -6.71 -2.45
CA GLU A 59 10.17 -6.45 -3.35
C GLU A 59 8.96 -5.93 -2.57
N CYS A 60 8.43 -4.78 -3.00
CA CYS A 60 7.33 -4.10 -2.35
C CYS A 60 6.13 -4.04 -3.29
N TYR A 61 4.95 -4.38 -2.79
CA TYR A 61 3.66 -4.28 -3.47
C TYR A 61 2.75 -3.39 -2.62
N ALA A 62 2.52 -2.15 -3.06
CA ALA A 62 1.66 -1.23 -2.34
C ALA A 62 1.02 -0.19 -3.25
N ASN A 63 -0.15 0.30 -2.90
CA ASN A 63 -0.81 1.36 -3.66
C ASN A 63 0.00 2.67 -3.55
N ASN A 64 0.44 2.99 -2.32
CA ASN A 64 1.18 4.20 -1.99
C ASN A 64 2.50 3.87 -1.29
N VAL A 65 3.60 4.43 -1.80
CA VAL A 65 4.92 4.32 -1.19
C VAL A 65 5.52 5.70 -0.96
N GLU A 66 5.96 5.95 0.28
CA GLU A 66 6.61 7.20 0.68
C GLU A 66 8.00 6.89 1.23
N ILE A 67 9.03 7.46 0.60
CA ILE A 67 10.42 7.36 1.08
C ILE A 67 10.77 8.68 1.76
N LEU A 68 10.93 8.62 3.08
CA LEU A 68 11.26 9.75 3.94
C LEU A 68 12.77 10.08 3.90
N PRO A 69 13.22 11.20 4.50
CA PRO A 69 14.60 11.69 4.37
C PRO A 69 15.70 10.72 4.81
N GLN A 70 15.42 9.75 5.70
CA GLN A 70 16.39 8.72 6.12
C GLN A 70 16.16 7.37 5.42
N GLY A 71 15.09 7.27 4.62
CA GLY A 71 14.68 6.08 3.91
C GLY A 71 15.64 5.70 2.80
N LYS A 72 16.03 4.42 2.78
CA LYS A 72 16.78 3.80 1.69
C LYS A 72 16.05 2.55 1.25
N ALA A 73 15.54 2.56 0.04
CA ALA A 73 14.88 1.43 -0.58
C ALA A 73 15.74 0.85 -1.69
N HIS A 74 15.99 -0.45 -1.63
CA HIS A 74 16.71 -1.21 -2.65
C HIS A 74 15.85 -2.36 -3.17
N GLY A 75 15.74 -2.51 -4.49
CA GLY A 75 15.02 -3.61 -5.13
C GLY A 75 13.90 -3.17 -6.06
N VAL A 76 12.73 -3.80 -5.97
CA VAL A 76 11.62 -3.57 -6.91
C VAL A 76 10.39 -3.09 -6.16
N ILE A 77 9.77 -2.01 -6.63
CA ILE A 77 8.55 -1.45 -6.03
C ILE A 77 7.44 -1.47 -7.07
N HIS A 78 6.38 -2.22 -6.80
CA HIS A 78 5.12 -2.20 -7.52
C HIS A 78 4.19 -1.22 -6.81
N CYS A 79 3.91 -0.08 -7.45
CA CYS A 79 3.03 0.94 -6.91
C CYS A 79 2.47 1.86 -7.99
N ASP A 80 1.34 2.47 -7.69
CA ASP A 80 0.72 3.51 -8.53
C ASP A 80 1.16 4.92 -8.10
N ASP A 81 1.41 5.11 -6.80
CA ASP A 81 1.84 6.38 -6.21
C ASP A 81 3.15 6.20 -5.43
N LEU A 82 4.23 6.83 -5.90
CA LEU A 82 5.55 6.83 -5.27
C LEU A 82 6.02 8.25 -5.03
N SER A 83 6.30 8.58 -3.77
CA SER A 83 6.93 9.84 -3.38
C SER A 83 8.28 9.60 -2.70
N ILE A 84 9.25 10.47 -3.01
CA ILE A 84 10.58 10.44 -2.41
C ILE A 84 10.89 11.84 -1.90
N GLU A 85 11.01 11.98 -0.59
CA GLU A 85 11.37 13.24 0.04
C GLU A 85 12.86 13.56 -0.11
N ARG A 86 13.23 14.83 0.13
CA ARG A 86 14.63 15.28 0.12
C ARG A 86 15.45 14.49 1.13
N GLY A 87 16.46 13.77 0.66
CA GLY A 87 17.33 12.92 1.47
C GLY A 87 17.03 11.43 1.33
N GLY A 88 15.80 11.08 0.92
CA GLY A 88 15.42 9.71 0.61
C GLY A 88 16.18 9.17 -0.60
N SER A 89 16.46 7.87 -0.60
CA SER A 89 17.18 7.20 -1.67
C SER A 89 16.44 5.94 -2.13
N PHE A 90 16.28 5.81 -3.44
CA PHE A 90 15.76 4.61 -4.07
C PHE A 90 16.77 4.10 -5.11
N LEU A 91 17.15 2.83 -5.00
CA LEU A 91 18.02 2.15 -5.95
C LEU A 91 17.30 0.88 -6.43
N GLY A 92 16.70 0.94 -7.60
CA GLY A 92 15.81 -0.13 -8.00
C GLY A 92 15.03 0.13 -9.27
N LYS A 93 13.96 -0.66 -9.43
CA LYS A 93 12.98 -0.50 -10.51
C LYS A 93 11.60 -0.28 -9.91
N THR A 94 10.85 0.66 -10.48
CA THR A 94 9.43 0.81 -10.19
C THR A 94 8.63 0.16 -11.30
N LEU A 95 7.61 -0.60 -10.93
CA LEU A 95 6.66 -1.23 -11.83
C LEU A 95 5.25 -0.76 -11.48
N PRO A 96 4.35 -0.63 -12.45
CA PRO A 96 2.94 -0.38 -12.15
C PRO A 96 2.35 -1.57 -11.40
N THR A 97 1.40 -1.33 -10.52
CA THR A 97 0.63 -2.40 -9.87
C THR A 97 -0.33 -3.00 -10.91
N SER A 98 0.18 -3.85 -11.80
CA SER A 98 -0.68 -4.59 -12.74
C SER A 98 -1.75 -5.32 -11.94
N SER A 99 -2.98 -5.20 -12.40
CA SER A 99 -4.26 -5.44 -11.73
C SER A 99 -4.54 -6.84 -11.15
N GLU A 100 -3.53 -7.66 -10.89
CA GLU A 100 -3.68 -9.01 -10.33
C GLU A 100 -3.24 -9.14 -8.86
N HIS A 101 -2.57 -8.15 -8.25
CA HIS A 101 -2.21 -8.20 -6.82
C HIS A 101 -2.47 -6.89 -6.05
N VAL A 102 -3.58 -6.20 -6.35
CA VAL A 102 -4.12 -5.18 -5.43
C VAL A 102 -5.17 -5.83 -4.53
N VAL A 103 -4.90 -5.84 -3.23
CA VAL A 103 -5.82 -6.34 -2.19
C VAL A 103 -7.16 -5.65 -2.38
N SER A 104 -8.18 -6.43 -2.78
CA SER A 104 -9.52 -5.91 -3.00
C SER A 104 -10.15 -5.56 -1.66
N LEU A 105 -10.24 -4.27 -1.34
CA LEU A 105 -11.12 -3.77 -0.29
C LEU A 105 -12.55 -3.74 -0.84
N PRO A 106 -13.53 -4.46 -0.25
CA PRO A 106 -14.93 -4.35 -0.66
C PRO A 106 -15.43 -2.93 -0.38
N LYS A 107 -16.01 -2.28 -1.40
CA LYS A 107 -16.68 -0.97 -1.26
C LYS A 107 -17.96 -1.17 -0.46
N GLU A 108 -18.13 -0.42 0.62
CA GLU A 108 -19.43 -0.24 1.27
C GLU A 108 -20.31 0.67 0.39
N ASP A 109 -21.42 0.10 -0.07
CA ASP A 109 -22.54 0.79 -0.70
C ASP A 109 -23.15 1.85 0.24
N LYS A 110 -23.26 3.09 -0.23
CA LYS A 110 -24.30 4.02 0.23
C LYS A 110 -25.13 4.49 -0.94
N GLU A 111 -26.30 3.88 -1.04
CA GLU A 111 -27.38 4.27 -1.93
C GLU A 111 -28.30 5.35 -1.31
N GLN A 112 -28.61 6.36 -2.15
CA GLN A 112 -29.79 7.24 -2.23
C GLN A 112 -30.06 8.39 -1.23
N ALA A 113 -30.11 9.62 -1.76
CA ALA A 113 -31.34 10.46 -1.79
C ALA A 113 -31.15 11.75 -2.61
N ALA A 114 -31.93 11.93 -3.70
CA ALA A 114 -32.69 13.15 -4.02
C ALA A 114 -33.45 13.01 -5.38
N LYS A 115 -34.78 13.09 -5.30
CA LYS A 115 -35.76 13.12 -6.42
C LYS A 115 -35.89 14.53 -7.02
N THR A 116 -36.39 14.63 -8.26
CA THR A 116 -37.49 15.51 -8.81
C THR A 116 -37.37 15.51 -10.36
N LEU A 117 -38.16 14.72 -11.11
CA LEU A 117 -39.49 14.97 -11.73
C LEU A 117 -39.52 16.03 -12.87
N GLU A 118 -39.75 15.55 -14.11
CA GLU A 118 -40.67 16.09 -15.15
C GLU A 118 -40.62 15.12 -16.37
N ASN A 119 -41.56 14.18 -16.60
CA ASN A 119 -42.98 14.19 -16.97
C ASN A 119 -43.26 14.20 -18.50
N LYS A 120 -43.79 13.06 -18.98
CA LYS A 120 -44.71 12.81 -20.12
C LYS A 120 -44.31 13.32 -21.53
N THR A 121 -44.47 12.52 -22.60
CA THR A 121 -45.79 12.25 -23.19
C THR A 121 -45.73 11.19 -24.31
N ALA A 122 -46.84 10.46 -24.44
CA ALA A 122 -47.36 9.72 -25.59
C ALA A 122 -46.63 8.46 -26.06
N GLY A 123 -47.19 7.32 -25.64
CA GLY A 123 -47.30 6.18 -26.54
C GLY A 123 -48.33 6.47 -27.63
N ASP A 124 -48.12 5.86 -28.78
CA ASP A 124 -49.15 5.66 -29.79
C ASP A 124 -49.16 4.17 -30.18
N LYS A 125 -50.36 3.60 -30.17
CA LYS A 125 -50.71 2.23 -30.61
C LYS A 125 -50.77 2.26 -32.13
N THR A 126 -50.48 1.21 -32.89
CA THR A 126 -51.36 0.08 -33.25
C THR A 126 -50.52 -0.83 -34.20
N GLY A 127 -50.73 -2.14 -34.34
CA GLY A 127 -52.02 -2.78 -34.58
C GLY A 127 -52.36 -2.63 -36.06
#